data_AF-A0A915JH37-F1
#
_entry.id   AF-A0A915JH37-F1
#
_cell.length_a   1.000
_cell.length_b   1.000
_cell.length_c   1.000
_cell.angle_alpha   90.00
_cell.angle_beta   90.00
_cell.angle_gamma   90.00
#
_symmetry.space_group_name_H-M   'P 1'
#
loop_
_entity.id
_entity.type
_entity.pdbx_description
1 polymer ?
#
loop_
_entity_poly.entity_id
_entity_poly.type
_entity_poly.pdbx_seq_one_letter_code
_entity_poly.pdbx_strand_id
1 'polypeptide(L)'
;MSHESASLINNEIPVISLKSLISCDDPDCPNWRDMADQIDQALSSFTCFFIVNHGIEDELCKKVLQDLTKFFEKPVREKLIYELKNK
;
A
#
# COMPACT_ATOMS: atom_id res chain seq x y z
N MET A 1 -23.08 15.74 29.07
CA MET A 1 -22.82 15.50 27.63
C MET A 1 -21.74 16.48 27.20
N SER A 2 -20.50 16.12 27.48
CA SER A 2 -19.31 16.88 27.08
C SER A 2 -18.99 16.53 25.64
N HIS A 3 -19.18 17.50 24.75
CA HIS A 3 -18.52 17.51 23.45
C HIS A 3 -17.02 17.73 23.72
N GLU A 4 -16.27 16.64 23.84
CA GLU A 4 -14.81 16.72 23.86
C GLU A 4 -14.34 16.91 22.42
N SER A 5 -13.92 18.14 22.15
CA SER A 5 -13.43 18.60 20.87
C SER A 5 -12.23 17.77 20.41
N ALA A 6 -12.14 17.56 19.10
CA ALA A 6 -11.11 16.81 18.42
C ALA A 6 -9.70 17.08 18.95
N SER A 7 -9.03 16.02 19.38
CA SER A 7 -7.59 15.95 19.45
C SER A 7 -7.16 14.81 18.52
N LEU A 8 -6.96 15.14 17.24
CA LEU A 8 -6.27 14.27 16.30
C LEU A 8 -4.83 14.15 16.77
N ILE A 9 -4.54 13.15 17.59
CA ILE A 9 -3.19 12.83 18.02
C ILE A 9 -2.53 12.13 16.84
N ASN A 10 -1.90 12.94 15.98
CA ASN A 10 -1.19 12.66 14.74
C ASN A 10 -2.00 11.94 13.63
N ASN A 11 -2.59 12.73 12.72
CA ASN A 11 -3.16 12.33 11.43
C ASN A 11 -2.15 11.65 10.47
N GLU A 12 -1.44 10.62 10.92
CA GLU A 12 -0.53 9.84 10.10
C GLU A 12 -1.30 8.69 9.47
N ILE A 13 -1.20 8.57 8.14
CA ILE A 13 -1.77 7.46 7.39
C ILE A 13 -1.23 6.15 8.00
N PRO A 14 -2.08 5.19 8.40
CA PRO A 14 -1.66 3.96 9.06
C PRO A 14 -0.59 3.20 8.25
N VAL A 15 0.37 2.60 8.94
CA VAL A 15 1.40 1.75 8.33
C VAL A 15 1.22 0.33 8.86
N ILE A 16 0.93 -0.62 7.97
CA ILE A 16 0.69 -2.02 8.30
C ILE A 16 1.87 -2.85 7.84
N SER A 17 2.40 -3.72 8.71
CA SER A 17 3.53 -4.59 8.36
C SER A 17 3.07 -6.02 8.04
N LEU A 18 3.54 -6.59 6.92
CA LEU A 18 3.27 -8.00 6.57
C LEU A 18 4.30 -9.01 7.12
N LYS A 19 5.26 -8.55 7.92
CA LYS A 19 6.36 -9.40 8.41
C LYS A 19 5.87 -10.64 9.15
N SER A 20 4.82 -10.51 9.96
CA SER A 20 4.23 -11.60 10.74
C SER A 20 3.55 -12.66 9.87
N LEU A 21 3.18 -12.32 8.63
CA LEU A 21 2.63 -13.29 7.70
C LEU A 21 3.70 -14.07 6.95
N ILE A 22 4.80 -13.42 6.61
CA ILE A 22 5.87 -14.09 5.85
C ILE A 22 6.53 -15.20 6.70
N SER A 23 6.40 -15.12 8.03
CA SER A 23 6.97 -16.09 8.97
C SER A 23 6.04 -17.24 9.38
N CYS A 24 4.79 -17.31 8.91
CA CYS A 24 3.82 -18.32 9.33
C CYS A 24 3.15 -18.98 8.11
N ASP A 25 3.47 -20.24 7.82
CA ASP A 25 2.79 -20.98 6.72
C ASP A 25 1.48 -21.65 7.17
N ASP A 26 1.11 -21.49 8.44
CA ASP A 26 -0.10 -22.08 9.03
C ASP A 26 -1.33 -21.19 8.74
N PRO A 27 -2.35 -21.67 8.02
CA PRO A 27 -3.57 -20.91 7.75
C PRO A 27 -4.41 -20.60 9.00
N ASP A 28 -4.22 -21.35 10.10
CA ASP A 28 -4.88 -21.10 11.39
C ASP A 28 -4.07 -20.15 12.30
N CYS A 29 -2.96 -19.60 11.78
CA CYS A 29 -2.09 -18.67 12.50
C CYS A 29 -2.85 -17.38 12.85
N PRO A 30 -2.88 -16.95 14.14
CA PRO A 30 -3.60 -15.75 14.59
C PRO A 30 -3.19 -14.47 13.86
N ASN A 31 -1.95 -14.41 13.35
CA ASN A 31 -1.41 -13.24 12.65
C ASN A 31 -2.27 -12.79 11.44
N TRP A 32 -3.06 -13.69 10.85
CA TRP A 32 -3.93 -13.41 9.69
C TRP A 32 -5.13 -12.59 10.13
N ARG A 33 -5.70 -12.97 11.29
CA ARG A 33 -6.80 -12.25 11.91
C ARG A 33 -6.35 -10.89 12.43
N ASP A 34 -5.20 -10.85 13.11
CA ASP A 34 -4.63 -9.60 13.62
C ASP A 34 -4.34 -8.60 12.49
N MET A 35 -3.93 -9.09 11.31
CA MET A 35 -3.77 -8.23 10.14
C MET A 35 -5.11 -7.76 9.57
N ALA A 36 -6.08 -8.66 9.44
CA ALA A 36 -7.41 -8.30 8.95
C ALA A 36 -8.03 -7.19 9.81
N ASP A 37 -7.89 -7.30 11.14
CA ASP A 37 -8.39 -6.30 12.08
C ASP A 37 -7.67 -4.94 11.93
N GLN A 38 -6.35 -4.94 11.69
CA GLN A 38 -5.60 -3.70 11.40
C GLN A 38 -6.03 -3.03 10.09
N ILE A 39 -6.29 -3.83 9.05
CA ILE A 39 -6.78 -3.33 7.74
C ILE A 39 -8.18 -2.73 7.92
N ASP A 40 -9.07 -3.43 8.62
CA ASP A 40 -10.44 -2.95 8.87
C ASP A 40 -10.44 -1.62 9.65
N GLN A 41 -9.60 -1.52 10.69
CA GLN A 41 -9.44 -0.28 11.46
C GLN A 41 -8.90 0.87 10.60
N ALA A 42 -7.89 0.60 9.76
CA ALA A 42 -7.29 1.61 8.88
C ALA A 42 -8.28 2.12 7.83
N LEU A 43 -9.05 1.22 7.21
CA LEU A 43 -10.08 1.58 6.23
C LEU A 43 -11.25 2.34 6.88
N SER A 44 -11.62 1.98 8.11
CA SER A 44 -12.66 2.66 8.87
C SER A 44 -12.27 4.07 9.30
N SER A 45 -10.96 4.34 9.48
CA SER A 45 -10.47 5.60 10.07
C SER A 45 -9.81 6.55 9.06
N PHE A 46 -9.04 6.03 8.08
CA PHE A 46 -8.21 6.82 7.17
C PHE A 46 -8.49 6.55 5.68
N THR A 47 -9.32 5.55 5.34
CA THR A 47 -9.61 5.07 3.97
C THR A 47 -8.40 4.60 3.14
N CYS A 48 -7.19 4.76 3.67
CA CYS A 48 -5.93 4.38 3.05
C CYS A 48 -4.92 4.01 4.14
N PHE A 49 -3.89 3.25 3.75
CA PHE A 49 -2.78 2.85 4.59
C PHE A 49 -1.55 2.53 3.73
N PHE A 50 -0.36 2.58 4.33
CA PHE A 50 0.86 2.07 3.74
C PHE A 50 1.11 0.63 4.17
N ILE A 51 1.73 -0.16 3.30
CA ILE A 51 2.20 -1.52 3.62
C ILE A 51 3.72 -1.52 3.64
N VAL A 52 4.31 -2.14 4.67
CA VAL A 52 5.76 -2.38 4.80
C VAL A 52 6.07 -3.85 5.05
N ASN A 53 7.32 -4.27 4.83
CA ASN A 53 7.71 -5.68 4.88
C ASN A 53 6.80 -6.57 4.03
N HIS A 54 6.39 -6.08 2.86
CA HIS A 54 5.46 -6.76 1.94
C HIS A 54 6.09 -7.95 1.20
N GLY A 55 7.38 -8.25 1.44
CA GLY A 55 8.09 -9.35 0.80
C GLY A 55 8.55 -9.08 -0.63
N ILE A 56 8.38 -7.84 -1.13
CA ILE A 56 8.91 -7.43 -2.44
C ILE A 56 10.30 -6.83 -2.19
N GLU A 57 11.30 -7.29 -2.94
CA GLU A 57 12.67 -6.80 -2.83
C GLU A 57 12.79 -5.33 -3.23
N ASP A 58 13.53 -4.54 -2.44
CA ASP A 58 13.74 -3.11 -2.69
C ASP A 58 14.37 -2.83 -4.05
N GLU A 59 15.29 -3.69 -4.51
CA GLU A 59 15.94 -3.55 -5.81
C GLU A 59 14.96 -3.76 -6.97
N LEU A 60 13.94 -4.63 -6.79
CA LEU A 60 12.87 -4.78 -7.77
C LEU A 60 12.00 -3.52 -7.83
N CYS A 61 11.62 -2.94 -6.69
CA CYS A 61 10.89 -1.68 -6.63
C CYS A 61 11.66 -0.54 -7.31
N LYS A 62 12.98 -0.42 -7.06
CA LYS A 62 13.85 0.56 -7.72
C LYS A 62 13.91 0.34 -9.23
N LYS A 63 14.08 -0.90 -9.68
CA LYS A 63 14.12 -1.23 -11.10
C LYS A 63 12.81 -0.86 -11.80
N VAL A 64 11.66 -1.16 -11.20
CA VAL A 64 10.35 -0.78 -11.74
C VAL A 64 10.23 0.74 -11.86
N LEU A 65 10.60 1.50 -10.83
CA LEU A 65 10.58 2.96 -10.89
C LEU A 65 11.53 3.52 -11.97
N GLN A 66 12.72 2.94 -12.13
CA GLN A 66 13.65 3.32 -13.18
C GLN A 66 13.09 3.04 -14.59
N ASP A 67 12.51 1.87 -14.80
CA ASP A 67 11.94 1.49 -16.09
C ASP A 67 10.71 2.33 -16.44
N LEU A 68 9.87 2.66 -15.46
CA LEU A 68 8.78 3.64 -15.61
C LEU A 68 9.31 5.03 -15.97
N THR A 69 10.35 5.50 -15.28
CA THR A 69 10.97 6.81 -15.56
C THR A 69 11.45 6.88 -17.01
N LYS A 70 12.22 5.87 -17.46
CA LYS A 70 12.70 5.77 -18.85
C LYS A 70 11.55 5.74 -19.86
N PHE A 71 10.44 5.07 -19.53
CA PHE A 71 9.26 5.07 -20.39
C PHE A 71 8.63 6.47 -20.50
N PHE A 72 8.46 7.17 -19.38
CA PHE A 72 7.81 8.49 -19.37
C PHE A 72 8.68 9.60 -19.96
N GLU A 73 10.00 9.44 -19.99
CA GLU A 73 10.96 10.30 -20.69
C GLU A 73 10.86 10.21 -22.24
N LYS A 74 10.22 9.16 -22.78
CA LYS A 74 10.02 9.03 -24.22
C LYS A 74 9.07 10.11 -24.76
N PRO A 75 9.21 10.50 -26.05
CA PRO A 75 8.27 11.38 -26.73
C PRO A 75 6.82 10.92 -26.60
N VAL A 76 5.88 11.87 -26.49
CA VAL A 76 4.45 11.57 -26.34
C VAL A 76 3.94 10.64 -27.46
N ARG A 77 4.41 10.82 -28.69
CA ARG A 77 4.06 9.95 -29.82
C ARG A 77 4.40 8.48 -29.58
N GLU A 78 5.53 8.20 -28.94
CA GLU A 78 5.92 6.83 -28.58
C GLU A 78 5.07 6.27 -27.45
N LYS A 79 4.55 7.10 -26.53
CA LYS A 79 3.69 6.66 -25.43
C LYS A 79 2.25 6.38 -25.89
N LEU A 80 1.73 7.21 -26.80
CA LEU A 80 0.36 7.11 -27.31
C LEU A 80 0.10 5.84 -28.13
N ILE A 81 1.13 5.12 -28.60
CA ILE A 81 0.92 3.81 -29.25
C ILE A 81 0.31 2.77 -28.28
N TYR A 82 0.46 2.99 -26.98
CA TYR A 82 -0.07 2.14 -25.90
C TYR A 82 -1.36 2.68 -25.28
N GLU A 83 -1.97 3.73 -25.86
CA GLU A 83 -3.24 4.25 -25.38
C GLU A 83 -4.34 3.18 -25.47
N LEU A 84 -5.05 2.95 -24.37
CA LEU A 84 -6.22 2.08 -24.35
C LEU A 84 -7.29 2.68 -25.25
N LYS A 85 -7.44 2.11 -26.44
CA LYS A 85 -8.58 2.44 -27.31
C LYS A 85 -9.82 1.83 -26.68
N ASN A 86 -10.62 2.65 -26.00
CA ASN A 86 -11.97 2.29 -25.58
C ASN A 86 -12.71 1.78 -26.84
N LYS A 87 -13.08 0.49 -26.84
CA LYS A 87 -13.96 -0.11 -27.86
C LYS A 87 -15.41 0.08 -27.45
#